data_AF-A0AAF0EWW1-F1
#
_entry.id   AF-A0AAF0EWW1-F1
#
_cell.length_a   1.000
_cell.length_b   1.000
_cell.length_c   1.000
_cell.angle_alpha   90.00
_cell.angle_beta   90.00
_cell.angle_gamma   90.00
#
_symmetry.space_group_name_H-M   'P 1'
#
loop_
_entity.id
_entity.type
_entity.pdbx_description
1 polymer ?
#
loop_
_entity_poly.entity_id
_entity_poly.type
_entity_poly.pdbx_seq_one_letter_code
_entity_poly.pdbx_strand_id
1 'polypeptide(L)'
;MKLSSVLTITGVSLGVAVLGYAVYFDYRRRNDPSFRKLLKKQTKRSAKAAKREKKAAVEEENAALDALVREIASPGVLPADVQQRESFFMEQVAMGEALFAQGPAYHVQAAGAFFKALKVYPAPLELVMIYQKAVPKEVFDLIMKLVARDVRPPVFADQANANASSNAASSAALDGVDDESPMESATIQDIDDDAKEDVAKEDAKTEEPKKATEEPKEPKAEAEAETEAEKPKKEATEEAA
;
A
#
# COMPACT_ATOMS: atom_id res chain seq x y z
N MET A 1 16.85 26.95 62.58
CA MET A 1 16.45 27.16 61.16
C MET A 1 15.02 26.63 60.99
N LYS A 2 14.15 27.35 60.28
CA LYS A 2 12.73 26.95 60.12
C LYS A 2 12.68 25.73 59.20
N LEU A 3 12.00 24.65 59.61
CA LEU A 3 11.89 23.40 58.86
C LEU A 3 11.39 23.61 57.41
N SER A 4 10.50 24.57 57.21
CA SER A 4 10.02 24.98 55.89
C SER A 4 11.13 25.43 54.95
N SER A 5 12.13 26.18 55.46
CA SER A 5 13.29 26.61 54.67
C SER A 5 14.18 25.43 54.26
N VAL A 6 14.33 24.43 55.14
CA VAL A 6 15.09 23.21 54.83
C VAL A 6 14.39 22.41 53.73
N LEU A 7 13.07 22.21 53.84
CA LEU A 7 12.29 21.48 52.83
C LEU A 7 12.31 22.16 51.46
N THR A 8 12.17 23.49 51.40
CA THR A 8 12.21 24.22 50.12
C THR A 8 13.58 24.13 49.45
N ILE A 9 14.67 24.23 50.23
CA ILE A 9 16.03 24.15 49.70
C ILE A 9 16.30 22.74 49.16
N THR A 10 15.88 21.69 49.90
CA THR A 10 16.02 20.32 49.42
C THR A 10 15.19 20.04 48.17
N GLY A 11 13.94 20.51 48.12
CA GLY A 11 13.07 20.32 46.95
C GLY A 11 13.62 20.98 45.69
N VAL A 12 14.12 22.21 45.80
CA VAL A 12 14.75 22.93 44.68
C VAL A 12 16.03 22.22 44.22
N SER A 13 16.89 21.78 45.15
CA SER A 13 18.13 21.06 44.80
C SER A 13 17.85 19.75 44.06
N LEU A 14 16.83 19.00 44.47
CA LEU A 14 16.45 17.75 43.84
C LEU A 14 15.86 17.98 42.45
N GLY A 15 15.01 19.00 42.30
CA GLY A 15 14.49 19.42 40.99
C GLY A 15 15.59 19.78 40.00
N VAL A 16 16.59 20.56 40.43
CA VAL A 16 17.74 20.93 39.59
C VAL A 16 18.59 19.71 39.23
N ALA A 17 18.82 18.79 40.17
CA ALA A 17 19.58 17.57 39.90
C ALA A 17 18.87 16.66 38.88
N VAL A 18 17.56 16.49 38.98
CA VAL A 18 16.76 15.69 38.03
C VAL A 18 16.75 16.33 36.65
N LEU A 19 16.51 17.64 36.56
CA LEU A 19 16.55 18.36 35.28
C LEU A 19 17.94 18.32 34.65
N GLY A 20 18.99 18.53 35.44
CA GLY A 20 20.38 18.43 35.00
C GLY A 20 20.71 17.04 34.46
N TYR A 21 20.26 15.98 35.15
CA TYR A 21 20.44 14.61 34.68
C TYR A 21 19.65 14.32 33.42
N ALA A 22 18.40 14.80 33.29
CA ALA A 22 17.60 14.63 32.09
C ALA A 22 18.26 15.27 30.86
N VAL A 23 18.80 16.49 31.02
CA VAL A 23 19.55 17.19 29.96
C VAL A 23 20.85 16.45 29.61
N TYR A 24 21.63 16.04 30.62
CA TYR A 24 22.85 15.26 30.41
C TYR A 24 22.57 13.93 29.71
N PHE A 25 21.51 13.22 30.13
CA PHE A 25 21.12 11.94 29.57
C PHE A 25 20.68 12.07 28.11
N ASP A 26 19.87 13.09 27.77
CA ASP A 26 19.48 13.31 26.37
C ASP A 26 20.69 13.71 25.50
N TYR A 27 21.61 14.53 26.03
CA TYR A 27 22.86 14.88 25.35
C TYR A 27 23.75 13.66 25.10
N ARG A 28 23.96 12.83 26.13
CA ARG A 28 24.76 11.60 26.03
C ARG A 28 24.14 10.60 25.07
N ARG A 29 22.82 10.44 25.07
CA ARG A 29 22.10 9.55 24.14
C ARG A 29 22.21 10.03 22.69
N ARG A 30 22.08 11.33 22.43
CA ARG A 30 22.13 11.89 21.06
C ARG A 30 23.54 11.89 20.46
N ASN A 31 24.58 11.99 21.31
CA ASN A 31 25.97 11.96 20.88
C ASN A 31 26.58 10.55 20.77
N ASP A 32 25.83 9.49 21.08
CA ASP A 32 26.30 8.13 20.92
C ASP A 32 26.35 7.73 19.42
N PRO A 33 27.52 7.34 18.89
CA PRO A 33 27.66 6.88 17.50
C PRO A 33 26.77 5.66 17.17
N SER A 34 26.53 4.78 18.14
CA SER A 34 25.71 3.58 17.95
C SER A 34 24.23 3.93 17.71
N PHE A 35 23.70 4.93 18.43
CA PHE A 35 22.33 5.43 18.28
C PHE A 35 22.11 6.06 16.89
N ARG A 36 23.08 6.85 16.41
CA ARG A 36 23.02 7.43 15.06
C ARG A 36 23.04 6.36 13.96
N LYS A 37 23.87 5.32 14.12
CA LYS A 37 23.90 4.16 13.21
C LYS A 37 22.56 3.42 13.20
N LEU A 38 21.94 3.22 14.36
CA LEU A 38 20.64 2.57 14.47
C LEU A 38 19.53 3.38 13.76
N LEU A 39 19.48 4.71 13.96
CA LEU A 39 18.54 5.58 13.27
C LEU A 39 18.70 5.51 11.75
N LYS A 40 19.93 5.61 11.24
CA LYS A 40 20.21 5.45 9.80
C LYS A 40 19.76 4.09 9.26
N LYS A 41 19.95 3.03 10.05
CA LYS A 41 19.49 1.68 9.68
C LYS A 41 17.96 1.59 9.65
N GLN A 42 17.26 2.21 10.61
CA GLN A 42 15.80 2.23 10.67
C GLN A 42 15.18 3.09 9.55
N THR A 43 15.73 4.28 9.27
CA THR A 43 15.27 5.12 8.15
C THR A 43 15.51 4.44 6.81
N LYS A 44 16.68 3.80 6.61
CA LYS A 44 16.95 3.00 5.41
C LYS A 44 16.01 1.81 5.29
N ARG A 45 15.67 1.13 6.40
CA ARG A 45 14.71 0.02 6.41
C ARG A 45 13.29 0.48 6.08
N SER A 46 12.79 1.55 6.69
CA SER A 46 11.46 2.10 6.41
C SER A 46 11.36 2.65 4.97
N ALA A 47 12.38 3.36 4.49
CA ALA A 47 12.42 3.81 3.09
C ALA A 47 12.45 2.63 2.10
N LYS A 48 13.21 1.56 2.39
CA LYS A 48 13.20 0.33 1.60
C LYS A 48 11.83 -0.37 1.65
N ALA A 49 11.19 -0.43 2.82
CA ALA A 49 9.87 -1.01 2.98
C ALA A 49 8.81 -0.24 2.18
N ALA A 50 8.75 1.09 2.31
CA ALA A 50 7.85 1.94 1.54
C ALA A 50 8.10 1.84 0.03
N LYS A 51 9.36 1.73 -0.42
CA LYS A 51 9.68 1.49 -1.84
C LYS A 51 9.21 0.11 -2.30
N ARG A 52 9.33 -0.92 -1.47
CA ARG A 52 8.86 -2.28 -1.80
C ARG A 52 7.33 -2.33 -1.88
N GLU A 53 6.64 -1.69 -0.94
CA GLU A 53 5.18 -1.60 -0.93
C GLU A 53 4.63 -0.88 -2.17
N LYS A 54 5.21 0.29 -2.52
CA LYS A 54 4.84 1.01 -3.75
C LYS A 54 5.09 0.18 -5.01
N LYS A 55 6.21 -0.56 -5.05
CA LYS A 55 6.52 -1.45 -6.18
C LYS A 55 5.52 -2.60 -6.28
N ALA A 56 5.20 -3.23 -5.15
CA ALA A 56 4.22 -4.32 -5.10
C ALA A 56 2.83 -3.83 -5.55
N ALA A 57 2.38 -2.66 -5.09
CA ALA A 57 1.11 -2.07 -5.51
C ALA A 57 1.08 -1.79 -7.02
N VAL A 58 2.17 -1.25 -7.58
CA VAL A 58 2.29 -1.03 -9.04
C VAL A 58 2.29 -2.35 -9.81
N GLU A 59 2.95 -3.38 -9.28
CA GLU A 59 3.00 -4.71 -9.90
C GLU A 59 1.63 -5.40 -9.88
N GLU A 60 0.89 -5.30 -8.78
CA GLU A 60 -0.49 -5.77 -8.66
C GLU A 60 -1.43 -5.05 -9.65
N GLU A 61 -1.35 -3.71 -9.72
CA GLU A 61 -2.10 -2.93 -10.70
C GLU A 61 -1.76 -3.37 -12.12
N ASN A 62 -0.48 -3.53 -12.44
CA ASN A 62 -0.04 -3.97 -13.76
C ASN A 62 -0.57 -5.37 -14.10
N ALA A 63 -0.56 -6.31 -13.15
CA ALA A 63 -1.09 -7.65 -13.34
C ALA A 63 -2.61 -7.62 -13.58
N ALA A 64 -3.35 -6.77 -12.85
CA ALA A 64 -4.78 -6.57 -13.07
C ALA A 64 -5.07 -6.00 -14.47
N LEU A 65 -4.28 -5.02 -14.92
CA LEU A 65 -4.39 -4.46 -16.27
C LEU A 65 -4.08 -5.51 -17.36
N ASP A 66 -3.05 -6.33 -17.17
CA ASP A 66 -2.69 -7.39 -18.11
C ASP A 66 -3.80 -8.46 -18.19
N ALA A 67 -4.40 -8.83 -17.06
CA ALA A 67 -5.55 -9.73 -17.02
C ALA A 67 -6.74 -9.15 -17.79
N LEU A 68 -7.02 -7.86 -17.60
CA LEU A 68 -8.14 -7.17 -18.25
C LEU A 68 -7.96 -7.08 -19.77
N VAL A 69 -6.74 -6.79 -20.26
CA VAL A 69 -6.46 -6.79 -21.71
C VAL A 69 -6.69 -8.19 -22.30
N ARG A 70 -6.26 -9.25 -21.61
CA ARG A 70 -6.47 -10.64 -22.05
C ARG A 70 -7.95 -11.02 -22.07
N GLU A 71 -8.70 -10.61 -21.05
CA GLU A 71 -10.15 -10.81 -21.00
C GLU A 71 -10.82 -10.13 -22.22
N ILE A 72 -10.50 -8.87 -22.48
CA ILE A 72 -11.11 -8.09 -23.58
C ILE A 72 -10.72 -8.62 -24.95
N ALA A 73 -9.51 -9.16 -25.09
CA ALA A 73 -9.05 -9.81 -26.32
C ALA A 73 -9.70 -11.18 -26.57
N SER A 74 -10.41 -11.74 -25.58
CA SER A 74 -11.05 -13.06 -25.73
C SER A 74 -12.23 -13.00 -26.71
N PRO A 75 -12.40 -14.03 -27.56
CA PRO A 75 -13.45 -14.04 -28.57
C PRO A 75 -14.83 -14.02 -27.89
N GLY A 76 -15.74 -13.18 -28.42
CA GLY A 76 -17.12 -13.06 -27.93
C GLY A 76 -17.36 -11.94 -26.90
N VAL A 77 -16.32 -11.26 -26.43
CA VAL A 77 -16.48 -10.09 -25.51
C VAL A 77 -16.91 -8.83 -26.26
N LEU A 78 -16.42 -8.65 -27.48
CA LEU A 78 -16.74 -7.50 -28.32
C LEU A 78 -17.80 -7.90 -29.36
N PRO A 79 -18.88 -7.14 -29.54
CA PRO A 79 -19.89 -7.44 -30.54
C PRO A 79 -19.34 -7.28 -31.95
N ALA A 80 -19.67 -8.24 -32.82
CA ALA A 80 -19.27 -8.22 -34.24
C ALA A 80 -20.22 -7.36 -35.10
N ASP A 81 -21.50 -7.31 -34.72
CA ASP A 81 -22.53 -6.60 -35.50
C ASP A 81 -22.47 -5.08 -35.30
N VAL A 82 -22.83 -4.32 -36.34
CA VAL A 82 -22.77 -2.85 -36.33
C VAL A 82 -23.75 -2.27 -35.32
N GLN A 83 -24.99 -2.77 -35.27
CA GLN A 83 -26.02 -2.26 -34.36
C GLN A 83 -25.68 -2.57 -32.90
N GLN A 84 -25.20 -3.79 -32.64
CA GLN A 84 -24.79 -4.20 -31.29
C GLN A 84 -23.56 -3.44 -30.78
N ARG A 85 -22.68 -2.97 -31.68
CA ARG A 85 -21.53 -2.15 -31.30
C ARG A 85 -21.92 -0.79 -30.72
N GLU A 86 -22.94 -0.15 -31.26
CA GLU A 86 -23.42 1.14 -30.76
C GLU A 86 -24.04 1.00 -29.36
N SER A 87 -24.91 0.00 -29.16
CA SER A 87 -25.51 -0.24 -27.85
C SER A 87 -24.46 -0.64 -26.80
N PHE A 88 -23.51 -1.49 -27.18
CA PHE A 88 -22.40 -1.88 -26.31
C PHE A 88 -21.50 -0.69 -25.97
N PHE A 89 -21.20 0.18 -26.94
CA PHE A 89 -20.44 1.39 -26.68
C PHE A 89 -21.11 2.26 -25.61
N MET A 90 -22.41 2.54 -25.76
CA MET A 90 -23.15 3.36 -24.80
C MET A 90 -23.20 2.72 -23.42
N GLU A 91 -23.42 1.41 -23.35
CA GLU A 91 -23.41 0.66 -22.08
C GLU A 91 -22.05 0.73 -21.39
N GLN A 92 -20.95 0.53 -22.12
CA GLN A 92 -19.61 0.57 -21.56
C GLN A 92 -19.21 1.98 -21.11
N VAL A 93 -19.59 3.03 -21.84
CA VAL A 93 -19.35 4.42 -21.41
C VAL A 93 -20.11 4.72 -20.13
N ALA A 94 -21.40 4.41 -20.07
CA ALA A 94 -22.22 4.61 -18.88
C ALA A 94 -21.69 3.81 -17.67
N MET A 95 -21.26 2.56 -17.89
CA MET A 95 -20.64 1.73 -16.86
C MET A 95 -19.32 2.33 -16.37
N GLY A 96 -18.46 2.81 -17.29
CA GLY A 96 -17.21 3.47 -16.94
C GLY A 96 -17.42 4.71 -16.08
N GLU A 97 -18.38 5.56 -16.46
CA GLU A 97 -18.78 6.75 -15.70
C GLU A 97 -19.30 6.41 -14.30
N ALA A 98 -20.19 5.42 -14.20
CA ALA A 98 -20.72 4.97 -12.93
C ALA A 98 -19.63 4.39 -12.01
N LEU A 99 -18.62 3.71 -12.56
CA LEU A 99 -17.54 3.10 -11.80
C LEU A 99 -16.56 4.13 -11.25
N PHE A 100 -16.07 5.08 -12.06
CA PHE A 100 -15.10 6.04 -11.52
C PHE A 100 -15.75 7.04 -10.55
N ALA A 101 -17.06 7.28 -10.66
CA ALA A 101 -17.80 8.08 -9.68
C ALA A 101 -17.80 7.46 -8.26
N GLN A 102 -17.58 6.14 -8.15
CA GLN A 102 -17.50 5.43 -6.86
C GLN A 102 -16.14 5.60 -6.15
N GLY A 103 -15.13 6.10 -6.86
CA GLY A 103 -13.82 6.45 -6.30
C GLY A 103 -12.67 5.52 -6.69
N PRO A 104 -11.48 5.71 -6.08
CA PRO A 104 -10.21 5.17 -6.57
C PRO A 104 -10.13 3.65 -6.71
N ALA A 105 -10.85 2.90 -5.86
CA ALA A 105 -10.87 1.44 -5.89
C ALA A 105 -11.44 0.87 -7.21
N TYR A 106 -12.30 1.64 -7.89
CA TYR A 106 -12.99 1.23 -9.11
C TYR A 106 -12.36 1.78 -10.39
N HIS A 107 -11.28 2.57 -10.30
CA HIS A 107 -10.65 3.23 -11.45
C HIS A 107 -10.13 2.23 -12.50
N VAL A 108 -9.58 1.09 -12.07
CA VAL A 108 -9.10 0.03 -12.98
C VAL A 108 -10.26 -0.58 -13.77
N GLN A 109 -11.40 -0.82 -13.10
CA GLN A 109 -12.60 -1.39 -13.72
C GLN A 109 -13.25 -0.38 -14.68
N ALA A 110 -13.32 0.89 -14.28
CA ALA A 110 -13.78 1.99 -15.12
C ALA A 110 -12.94 2.12 -16.40
N ALA A 111 -11.61 2.08 -16.27
CA ALA A 111 -10.70 2.11 -17.43
C ALA A 111 -10.92 0.91 -18.36
N GLY A 112 -11.25 -0.27 -17.82
CA GLY A 112 -11.66 -1.44 -18.59
C GLY A 112 -12.88 -1.20 -19.46
N ALA A 113 -13.93 -0.59 -18.91
CA ALA A 113 -15.15 -0.28 -19.65
C ALA A 113 -14.87 0.74 -20.78
N PHE A 114 -14.12 1.81 -20.50
CA PHE A 114 -13.73 2.77 -21.53
C PHE A 114 -12.82 2.18 -22.61
N PHE A 115 -11.95 1.24 -22.24
CA PHE A 115 -11.11 0.54 -23.20
C PHE A 115 -11.94 -0.41 -24.10
N LYS A 116 -12.96 -1.09 -23.56
CA LYS A 116 -13.94 -1.85 -24.35
C LYS A 116 -14.69 -0.93 -25.33
N ALA A 117 -15.11 0.25 -24.88
CA ALA A 117 -15.75 1.25 -25.74
C ALA A 117 -14.81 1.75 -26.87
N LEU A 118 -13.53 1.97 -26.58
CA LEU A 118 -12.52 2.35 -27.58
C LEU A 118 -12.37 1.32 -28.70
N LYS A 119 -12.48 0.02 -28.38
CA LYS A 119 -12.32 -1.07 -29.35
C LYS A 119 -13.45 -1.16 -30.38
N VAL A 120 -14.66 -0.73 -30.00
CA VAL A 120 -15.83 -0.80 -30.89
C VAL A 120 -16.09 0.51 -31.63
N TYR A 121 -15.45 1.61 -31.23
CA TYR A 121 -15.66 2.93 -31.81
C TYR A 121 -14.91 3.09 -33.16
N PRO A 122 -15.54 3.66 -34.21
CA PRO A 122 -14.94 3.75 -35.54
C PRO A 122 -13.76 4.74 -35.65
N ALA A 123 -13.71 5.77 -34.79
CA ALA A 123 -12.67 6.81 -34.81
C ALA A 123 -11.96 6.93 -33.43
N PRO A 124 -11.14 5.94 -33.04
CA PRO A 124 -10.63 5.84 -31.66
C PRO A 124 -9.81 7.04 -31.20
N LEU A 125 -9.08 7.72 -32.10
CA LEU A 125 -8.30 8.91 -31.74
C LEU A 125 -9.18 10.06 -31.24
N GLU A 126 -10.34 10.28 -31.87
CA GLU A 126 -11.29 11.31 -31.45
C GLU A 126 -11.83 11.00 -30.06
N LEU A 127 -12.18 9.75 -29.81
CA LEU A 127 -12.72 9.31 -28.52
C LEU A 127 -11.70 9.46 -27.39
N VAL A 128 -10.41 9.19 -27.65
CA VAL A 128 -9.33 9.45 -26.67
C VAL A 128 -9.26 10.94 -26.30
N MET A 129 -9.43 11.85 -27.27
CA MET A 129 -9.43 13.30 -27.00
C MET A 129 -10.62 13.73 -26.14
N ILE A 130 -11.78 13.07 -26.29
CA ILE A 130 -12.96 13.32 -25.45
C ILE A 130 -12.69 12.81 -24.02
N TYR A 131 -12.17 11.60 -23.86
CA TYR A 131 -11.84 11.05 -22.54
C TYR A 131 -10.81 11.89 -21.80
N GLN A 132 -9.81 12.43 -22.49
CA GLN A 132 -8.82 13.33 -21.88
C GLN A 132 -9.48 14.55 -21.18
N LYS A 133 -10.65 14.99 -21.66
CA LYS A 133 -11.38 16.15 -21.12
C LYS A 133 -12.49 15.75 -20.15
N ALA A 134 -13.13 14.60 -20.35
CA ALA A 134 -14.34 14.19 -19.63
C ALA A 134 -14.06 13.31 -18.40
N VAL A 135 -12.93 12.58 -18.40
CA VAL A 135 -12.62 11.56 -17.38
C VAL A 135 -11.51 12.08 -16.44
N PRO A 136 -11.53 11.74 -15.14
CA PRO A 136 -10.43 12.07 -14.23
C PRO A 136 -9.08 11.56 -14.73
N LYS A 137 -8.01 12.32 -14.45
CA LYS A 137 -6.66 12.03 -14.96
C LYS A 137 -6.18 10.63 -14.57
N GLU A 138 -6.50 10.18 -13.37
CA GLU A 138 -6.11 8.88 -12.83
C GLU A 138 -6.68 7.72 -13.65
N VAL A 139 -7.93 7.85 -14.11
CA VAL A 139 -8.59 6.85 -14.95
C VAL A 139 -8.09 6.95 -16.38
N PHE A 140 -7.91 8.16 -16.91
CA PHE A 140 -7.34 8.36 -18.24
C PHE A 140 -5.95 7.73 -18.39
N ASP A 141 -5.07 7.92 -17.39
CA ASP A 141 -3.74 7.31 -17.36
C ASP A 141 -3.83 5.76 -17.41
N LEU A 142 -4.82 5.16 -16.74
CA LEU A 142 -5.07 3.71 -16.79
C LEU A 142 -5.58 3.24 -18.17
N ILE A 143 -6.46 4.01 -18.82
CA ILE A 143 -6.90 3.72 -20.20
C ILE A 143 -5.69 3.70 -21.14
N MET A 144 -4.80 4.70 -21.03
CA MET A 144 -3.58 4.76 -21.84
C MET A 144 -2.64 3.58 -21.56
N LYS A 145 -2.53 3.16 -20.29
CA LYS A 145 -1.78 1.94 -19.90
C LYS A 145 -2.36 0.67 -20.53
N LEU A 146 -3.68 0.56 -20.68
CA LEU A 146 -4.34 -0.57 -21.37
C LEU A 146 -4.06 -0.55 -22.87
N VAL A 147 -4.20 0.62 -23.51
CA VAL A 147 -3.90 0.79 -24.95
C VAL A 147 -2.44 0.43 -25.25
N ALA A 148 -1.49 0.89 -24.43
CA ALA A 148 -0.07 0.57 -24.62
C ALA A 148 0.23 -0.94 -24.52
N ARG A 149 -0.51 -1.68 -23.68
CA ARG A 149 -0.39 -3.13 -23.54
C ARG A 149 -0.99 -3.87 -24.71
N ASP A 150 -2.11 -3.39 -25.21
CA ASP A 150 -2.82 -4.00 -26.33
C ASP A 150 -2.06 -3.92 -27.65
N VAL A 151 -1.33 -2.82 -27.88
CA VAL A 151 -0.44 -2.66 -29.04
C VAL A 151 0.81 -3.54 -28.93
N ARG A 152 1.17 -4.02 -27.74
CA ARG A 152 2.36 -4.85 -27.53
C ARG A 152 2.11 -6.29 -28.00
N PRO A 153 2.84 -6.79 -29.01
CA PRO A 153 2.68 -8.17 -29.45
C PRO A 153 3.10 -9.17 -28.35
N PRO A 154 2.40 -10.30 -28.19
CA PRO A 154 2.73 -11.32 -27.18
C PRO A 154 4.14 -11.90 -27.33
N VAL A 155 4.74 -11.80 -28.52
CA VAL A 155 6.11 -12.27 -28.83
C VAL A 155 7.20 -11.47 -28.08
N PHE A 156 6.92 -10.23 -27.64
CA PHE A 156 7.88 -9.38 -26.95
C PHE A 156 7.66 -9.28 -25.43
N ALA A 157 6.72 -10.05 -24.87
CA ALA A 157 6.45 -10.08 -23.43
C ALA A 157 7.51 -10.90 -22.66
N ASP A 158 7.98 -12.03 -23.23
CA ASP A 158 8.98 -12.90 -22.59
C ASP A 158 10.37 -12.26 -22.48
N GLN A 159 10.74 -11.38 -23.41
CA GLN A 159 12.07 -10.75 -23.44
C GLN A 159 12.17 -9.44 -22.65
N ALA A 160 11.04 -8.94 -22.10
CA ALA A 160 11.04 -7.74 -21.28
C ALA A 160 11.45 -8.02 -19.81
N ASN A 161 11.23 -9.25 -19.32
CA ASN A 161 11.68 -9.66 -17.99
C ASN A 161 13.21 -9.89 -17.95
N ALA A 162 13.83 -10.26 -19.07
CA ALA A 162 15.28 -10.35 -19.21
C ALA A 162 15.96 -8.96 -19.34
N ASN A 163 15.33 -8.01 -20.04
CA ASN A 163 15.91 -6.68 -20.27
C ASN A 163 15.57 -5.61 -19.21
N ALA A 164 14.65 -5.89 -18.28
CA ALA A 164 14.48 -5.05 -17.09
C ALA A 164 15.69 -5.13 -16.13
N SER A 165 16.50 -6.20 -16.22
CA SER A 165 17.76 -6.33 -15.49
C SER A 165 18.94 -5.61 -16.16
N SER A 166 18.85 -5.26 -17.45
CA SER A 166 19.95 -4.61 -18.20
C SER A 166 19.71 -3.11 -18.45
N ASN A 167 18.45 -2.64 -18.51
CA ASN A 167 18.15 -1.22 -18.81
C ASN A 167 18.05 -0.29 -17.58
N ALA A 168 18.19 -0.81 -16.36
CA ALA A 168 18.39 0.02 -15.16
C ALA A 168 19.80 0.65 -15.10
N ALA A 169 20.74 0.18 -15.94
CA ALA A 169 22.13 0.63 -15.96
C ALA A 169 22.42 1.76 -16.97
N SER A 170 21.48 2.15 -17.85
CA SER A 170 21.73 3.14 -18.91
C SER A 170 20.91 4.44 -18.83
N SER A 171 20.15 4.67 -17.74
CA SER A 171 19.51 5.97 -17.47
C SER A 171 20.18 6.79 -16.35
N ALA A 172 21.29 6.29 -15.78
CA ALA A 172 22.05 6.99 -14.75
C ALA A 172 23.31 7.72 -15.28
N ALA A 173 23.54 7.72 -16.60
CA ALA A 173 24.75 8.25 -17.23
C ALA A 173 24.47 9.45 -18.14
N LEU A 174 23.72 10.44 -17.65
CA LEU A 174 23.63 11.78 -18.23
C LEU A 174 23.33 12.79 -17.11
N ASP A 175 24.30 13.05 -16.24
CA ASP A 175 24.50 14.39 -15.70
C ASP A 175 25.94 14.51 -15.22
N GLY A 176 26.72 15.32 -15.92
CA GLY A 176 28.07 15.69 -15.52
C GLY A 176 28.33 17.07 -16.07
N VAL A 177 28.53 18.05 -15.17
CA VAL A 177 29.53 19.12 -15.27
C VAL A 177 29.81 19.64 -13.85
N ASP A 178 30.97 19.24 -13.33
CA ASP A 178 31.98 20.01 -12.59
C ASP A 178 31.56 21.10 -11.58
N ASP A 179 31.89 20.88 -10.30
CA ASP A 179 32.61 21.90 -9.52
C ASP A 179 33.64 21.23 -8.60
N GLU A 180 34.85 21.78 -8.65
CA GLU A 180 36.11 21.13 -8.28
C GLU A 180 36.61 21.60 -6.90
N SER A 181 36.78 20.62 -5.97
CA SER A 181 37.94 20.46 -5.04
C SER A 181 37.98 21.20 -3.66
N PRO A 182 38.84 20.78 -2.70
CA PRO A 182 38.87 19.45 -2.04
C PRO A 182 39.09 19.56 -0.51
N MET A 183 38.80 18.49 0.27
CA MET A 183 39.63 18.09 1.43
C MET A 183 39.38 16.63 1.86
N GLU A 184 40.37 15.80 1.50
CA GLU A 184 41.01 14.69 2.22
C GLU A 184 40.28 13.69 3.14
N SER A 185 40.59 12.43 2.81
CA SER A 185 40.90 11.29 3.69
C SER A 185 39.74 10.46 4.26
N ALA A 186 39.52 9.30 3.64
CA ALA A 186 39.94 8.01 4.21
C ALA A 186 39.40 6.87 3.33
N THR A 187 40.31 6.22 2.61
CA THR A 187 40.13 4.93 1.97
C THR A 187 39.72 3.89 3.01
N ILE A 188 38.57 3.24 2.85
CA ILE A 188 38.35 1.87 3.34
C ILE A 188 37.71 1.08 2.21
N GLN A 189 38.49 0.10 1.75
CA GLN A 189 38.20 -0.92 0.76
C GLN A 189 36.96 -1.75 1.12
N ASP A 190 36.15 -2.01 0.09
CA ASP A 190 35.63 -3.32 -0.32
C ASP A 190 35.41 -4.36 0.78
N ILE A 191 34.13 -4.60 1.10
CA ILE A 191 33.65 -5.91 1.57
C ILE A 191 32.41 -6.23 0.74
N ASP A 192 32.66 -7.00 -0.32
CA ASP A 192 31.66 -7.79 -1.03
C ASP A 192 31.10 -8.92 -0.16
N ASP A 193 29.91 -9.36 -0.55
CA ASP A 193 29.37 -10.71 -0.44
C ASP A 193 29.66 -11.53 0.83
N ASP A 194 28.66 -11.65 1.71
CA ASP A 194 28.21 -12.97 2.17
C ASP A 194 26.88 -12.86 2.94
N ALA A 195 25.80 -13.43 2.39
CA ALA A 195 24.62 -13.88 3.13
C ALA A 195 23.70 -14.71 2.22
N LYS A 196 24.12 -15.93 1.93
CA LYS A 196 23.22 -17.04 1.58
C LYS A 196 23.51 -18.21 2.53
N GLU A 197 22.42 -18.87 2.94
CA GLU A 197 22.35 -20.16 3.66
C GLU A 197 22.72 -20.04 5.17
N ASP A 198 21.95 -20.55 6.14
CA ASP A 198 21.15 -21.79 6.21
C ASP A 198 19.93 -21.64 7.14
N VAL A 199 18.74 -22.10 6.70
CA VAL A 199 17.65 -22.56 7.60
C VAL A 199 16.90 -23.71 6.93
N ALA A 200 17.23 -24.94 7.32
CA ALA A 200 16.46 -26.19 7.24
C ALA A 200 17.43 -27.31 7.66
N LYS A 201 17.15 -28.33 8.47
CA LYS A 201 15.97 -28.90 9.13
C LYS A 201 16.54 -30.10 9.91
N GLU A 202 16.13 -30.39 11.14
CA GLU A 202 15.75 -31.75 11.56
C GLU A 202 15.33 -31.84 13.04
N ASP A 203 14.33 -32.69 13.22
CA ASP A 203 13.43 -32.84 14.34
C ASP A 203 13.86 -33.95 15.33
N ALA A 204 13.23 -33.86 16.51
CA ALA A 204 12.80 -34.96 17.39
C ALA A 204 13.83 -35.74 18.23
N LYS A 205 13.64 -35.73 19.58
CA LYS A 205 12.94 -36.80 20.32
C LYS A 205 12.88 -36.54 21.84
N THR A 206 11.65 -36.37 22.32
CA THR A 206 10.99 -36.92 23.54
C THR A 206 11.81 -37.28 24.79
N GLU A 207 11.48 -36.66 25.94
CA GLU A 207 11.03 -37.35 27.17
C GLU A 207 10.49 -36.36 28.24
N GLU A 208 9.21 -36.49 28.56
CA GLU A 208 8.56 -36.13 29.84
C GLU A 208 8.71 -37.34 30.82
N PRO A 209 8.56 -37.26 32.18
CA PRO A 209 7.30 -36.79 32.80
C PRO A 209 7.28 -36.31 34.28
N LYS A 210 6.06 -35.91 34.71
CA LYS A 210 5.41 -35.91 36.06
C LYS A 210 5.34 -34.53 36.76
N LYS A 211 4.18 -33.85 36.85
CA LYS A 211 2.82 -34.13 37.40
C LYS A 211 2.69 -33.90 38.92
N ALA A 212 1.99 -32.83 39.28
CA ALA A 212 1.07 -32.66 40.44
C ALA A 212 0.20 -31.42 40.10
N THR A 213 -1.03 -31.52 39.58
CA THR A 213 -2.32 -31.83 40.24
C THR A 213 -2.60 -30.93 41.44
N GLU A 214 -3.54 -29.97 41.32
CA GLU A 214 -4.75 -29.83 42.14
C GLU A 214 -5.57 -28.58 41.73
N GLU A 215 -6.68 -28.81 41.01
CA GLU A 215 -7.93 -28.03 41.06
C GLU A 215 -8.66 -28.41 42.37
N PRO A 216 -9.61 -27.64 42.96
CA PRO A 216 -10.81 -27.21 42.21
C PRO A 216 -11.60 -25.96 42.71
N LYS A 217 -12.59 -25.62 41.86
CA LYS A 217 -13.99 -25.23 42.20
C LYS A 217 -14.37 -23.75 42.31
N GLU A 218 -15.17 -23.35 41.31
CA GLU A 218 -16.31 -22.42 41.44
C GLU A 218 -17.29 -22.84 42.57
N PRO A 219 -18.22 -21.94 42.94
CA PRO A 219 -19.57 -22.16 42.42
C PRO A 219 -20.32 -20.91 41.92
N LYS A 220 -21.19 -21.19 40.95
CA LYS A 220 -22.40 -20.48 40.50
C LYS A 220 -23.30 -19.97 41.63
N ALA A 221 -24.10 -18.94 41.32
CA ALA A 221 -25.58 -18.99 41.20
C ALA A 221 -26.15 -17.55 41.27
N GLU A 222 -26.85 -17.08 40.22
CA GLU A 222 -28.33 -16.92 40.18
C GLU A 222 -28.78 -15.60 40.81
N ALA A 223 -29.81 -14.87 40.40
CA ALA A 223 -30.78 -14.79 39.30
C ALA A 223 -31.43 -13.38 39.55
N GLU A 224 -32.31 -12.74 38.79
CA GLU A 224 -33.44 -13.19 37.98
C GLU A 224 -34.15 -11.93 37.42
N ALA A 225 -34.82 -12.09 36.28
CA ALA A 225 -36.15 -11.53 35.95
C ALA A 225 -36.36 -9.99 35.84
N GLU A 226 -37.15 -9.43 34.92
CA GLU A 226 -38.08 -9.97 33.92
C GLU A 226 -38.67 -8.81 33.06
N THR A 227 -39.22 -9.18 31.88
CA THR A 227 -40.40 -8.60 31.19
C THR A 227 -40.27 -7.20 30.54
N GLU A 228 -40.86 -6.88 29.39
CA GLU A 228 -41.91 -7.51 28.59
C GLU A 228 -41.92 -6.92 27.16
N ALA A 229 -42.66 -7.58 26.29
CA ALA A 229 -42.95 -7.26 24.90
C ALA A 229 -43.74 -5.95 24.71
N GLU A 230 -43.75 -5.40 23.48
CA GLU A 230 -44.97 -5.22 22.66
C GLU A 230 -44.79 -4.17 21.54
N LYS A 231 -44.89 -4.64 20.30
CA LYS A 231 -45.41 -3.93 19.11
C LYS A 231 -46.50 -4.89 18.60
N PRO A 232 -47.66 -4.50 18.04
CA PRO A 232 -47.92 -3.27 17.27
C PRO A 232 -49.32 -2.64 17.43
N LYS A 233 -49.56 -1.43 16.91
CA LYS A 233 -50.91 -1.02 16.50
C LYS A 233 -50.91 -0.19 15.22
N LYS A 234 -51.68 -0.70 14.26
CA LYS A 234 -52.26 0.03 13.13
C LYS A 234 -53.20 1.10 13.69
N GLU A 235 -53.21 2.27 13.08
CA GLU A 235 -54.38 3.15 13.12
C GLU A 235 -54.62 3.65 11.69
N ALA A 236 -55.81 3.34 11.22
CA ALA A 236 -56.43 3.89 10.03
C ALA A 236 -57.44 4.93 10.51
N THR A 237 -57.43 6.09 9.87
CA THR A 237 -58.48 7.13 9.85
C THR A 237 -58.37 7.69 8.42
N GLU A 238 -59.21 7.34 7.46
CA GLU A 238 -60.63 7.72 7.26
C GLU A 238 -60.83 9.25 7.17
N GLU A 239 -61.37 9.66 6.01
CA GLU A 239 -62.05 10.93 5.66
C GLU A 239 -61.23 12.26 5.77
N ALA A 240 -61.36 13.25 4.89
CA ALA A 240 -62.43 13.63 3.98
C ALA A 240 -61.90 14.53 2.83
N ALA A 241 -62.68 14.55 1.73
CA ALA A 241 -62.92 15.64 0.77
C ALA A 241 -61.75 16.30 0.03
#